data_AF-A0A1B1EY40-F1
#
_entry.id   AF-A0A1B1EY40-F1
#
_cell.length_a   1.000
_cell.length_b   1.000
_cell.length_c   1.000
_cell.angle_alpha   90.00
_cell.angle_beta   90.00
_cell.angle_gamma   90.00
#
_symmetry.space_group_name_H-M   'P 1'
#
loop_
_entity.id
_entity.type
_entity.pdbx_description
1 polymer ?
#
loop_
_entity_poly.entity_id
_entity_poly.type
_entity_poly.pdbx_seq_one_letter_code
_entity_poly.pdbx_strand_id
1 'polypeptide(L)' 'HHEALSEALPGDNVGFNVKNVSVKDIRRGNVCGDSKSDPPQEAAQFTSQ' A
#
# COMPACT_ATOMS: atom_id res chain seq x y z
N HIS A 1 -13.15 13.24 9.49
CA HIS A 1 -11.80 12.67 9.31
C HIS A 1 -11.25 12.97 7.92
N HIS A 2 -11.29 14.22 7.47
CA HIS A 2 -10.61 14.60 6.23
C HIS A 2 -9.69 15.77 6.56
N GLU A 3 -8.57 15.43 7.19
CA GLU A 3 -7.44 16.32 7.35
C GLU A 3 -6.33 15.82 6.43
N ALA A 4 -5.65 16.74 5.77
CA ALA A 4 -4.50 16.39 4.95
C ALA A 4 -3.31 16.13 5.88
N LEU A 5 -2.73 14.94 5.77
CA LEU A 5 -1.55 14.54 6.52
C LEU A 5 -0.32 14.62 5.61
N SER A 6 0.79 15.16 6.12
CA SER A 6 2.08 15.17 5.41
C SER A 6 2.72 13.78 5.39
N GLU A 7 2.47 12.98 6.43
CA GLU A 7 2.95 11.61 6.59
C GLU A 7 1.91 10.79 7.35
N ALA A 8 1.90 9.48 7.11
CA ALA A 8 1.09 8.53 7.85
C ALA A 8 2.02 7.61 8.65
N LEU A 9 1.66 7.32 9.89
CA LEU A 9 2.41 6.47 10.81
C LEU A 9 1.73 5.09 10.95
N PRO A 10 2.47 4.07 11.47
CA PRO A 10 1.86 2.77 11.74
C PRO A 10 0.62 2.87 12.64
N GLY A 11 -0.51 2.36 12.13
CA GLY A 11 -1.82 2.42 12.81
C GLY A 11 -2.82 3.38 12.17
N ASP A 12 -2.36 4.31 11.31
CA ASP A 12 -3.25 5.26 10.63
C ASP A 12 -4.07 4.59 9.51
N ASN A 13 -5.37 4.89 9.45
CA ASN A 13 -6.22 4.54 8.33
C ASN A 13 -6.31 5.74 7.36
N VAL A 14 -5.61 5.63 6.23
CA VAL A 14 -5.47 6.75 5.28
C VAL A 14 -5.90 6.37 3.88
N GLY A 15 -6.42 7.36 3.16
CA GLY A 15 -6.50 7.35 1.71
C GLY A 15 -5.42 8.27 1.14
N PHE A 16 -4.71 7.84 0.11
CA PHE A 16 -3.74 8.66 -0.61
C PHE A 16 -4.03 8.65 -2.11
N ASN A 17 -3.59 9.70 -2.80
CA ASN A 17 -3.85 9.86 -4.23
C ASN A 17 -2.59 9.52 -5.04
N VAL A 18 -2.75 8.66 -6.06
CA VAL A 18 -1.70 8.27 -7.00
C VAL A 18 -2.13 8.59 -8.43
N LYS A 19 -1.22 9.09 -9.27
CA LYS A 19 -1.48 9.36 -10.69
C LYS A 19 -1.03 8.18 -11.54
N ASN A 20 -1.63 8.02 -12.72
CA ASN A 20 -1.26 7.01 -13.73
C ASN A 20 -1.46 5.54 -13.31
N VAL A 21 -2.33 5.29 -12.32
CA VAL A 21 -2.75 3.94 -11.93
C VAL A 21 -4.25 3.83 -12.13
N SER A 22 -4.70 2.83 -12.90
CA SER A 22 -6.13 2.60 -13.13
C SER A 22 -6.75 1.88 -11.94
N VAL A 23 -7.98 2.24 -11.59
CA VAL A 23 -8.77 1.53 -10.57
C VAL A 23 -9.04 0.06 -10.94
N LYS A 24 -8.85 -0.33 -12.21
CA LYS A 24 -8.99 -1.72 -12.66
C LYS A 24 -7.76 -2.59 -12.35
N ASP A 25 -6.61 -1.95 -12.15
CA ASP A 25 -5.32 -2.61 -11.94
C ASP A 25 -5.02 -2.81 -10.44
N ILE A 26 -5.72 -2.07 -9.58
CA ILE A 26 -5.63 -2.19 -8.11
C ILE A 26 -6.88 -2.84 -7.53
N ARG A 27 -6.72 -3.64 -6.48
CA ARG A 27 -7.82 -4.35 -5.81
C ARG A 27 -7.59 -4.39 -4.31
N ARG A 28 -8.69 -4.55 -3.56
CA ARG A 28 -8.64 -4.79 -2.12
C ARG A 28 -7.76 -6.02 -1.84
N GLY A 29 -6.82 -5.87 -0.90
CA GLY A 29 -5.85 -6.92 -0.56
C GLY A 29 -4.46 -6.72 -1.18
N ASN A 30 -4.30 -5.80 -2.14
CA ASN A 30 -2.97 -5.40 -2.57
C ASN A 30 -2.23 -4.64 -1.46
N VAL A 31 -0.91 -4.77 -1.46
CA VAL A 31 0.01 -4.15 -0.50
C VAL A 31 0.83 -3.08 -1.24
N CYS A 32 0.88 -1.87 -0.69
CA CYS A 32 1.69 -0.77 -1.20
C CYS A 32 2.92 -0.59 -0.29
N GLY A 33 4.07 -0.24 -0.87
CA GLY A 33 5.30 0.04 -0.15
C GLY A 33 6.26 0.91 -0.96
N ASP A 34 7.39 1.28 -0.38
CA ASP A 34 8.39 2.11 -1.06
C ASP A 34 9.15 1.30 -2.11
N SER A 35 9.04 1.74 -3.37
CA SER A 35 9.77 1.18 -4.51
C SER A 35 11.30 1.14 -4.35
N LYS A 36 11.87 1.99 -3.49
CA LYS A 36 13.32 2.12 -3.31
C LYS A 36 13.84 1.45 -2.04
N SER A 37 12.95 0.97 -1.18
CA SER A 37 13.31 0.39 0.12
C SER A 37 12.48 -0.87 0.36
N ASP A 38 13.02 -2.01 -0.06
CA ASP A 38 12.41 -3.34 0.07
C ASP A 38 10.94 -3.38 -0.36
N PRO A 39 10.66 -3.21 -1.68
CA PRO A 39 9.30 -3.17 -2.17
C PRO A 39 8.56 -4.48 -1.87
N PRO A 40 7.24 -4.44 -1.59
CA PRO A 40 6.43 -5.63 -1.39
C PRO A 40 6.49 -6.56 -2.61
N GLN A 41 6.66 -7.87 -2.38
CA GLN A 41 6.74 -8.88 -3.42
C GLN A 41 5.68 -9.97 -3.22
N GLU A 42 5.22 -10.55 -4.32
CA GLU A 42 4.33 -11.71 -4.27
C GLU A 42 5.11 -12.96 -3.85
N ALA A 43 4.48 -13.81 -3.04
CA ALA A 43 5.02 -15.10 -2.65
C ALA A 43 4.08 -16.21 -3.13
N ALA A 44 4.61 -17.17 -3.88
CA ALA A 44 3.83 -18.34 -4.32
C ALA A 44 3.53 -19.31 -3.15
N GLN A 45 4.42 -19.37 -2.17
CA GLN A 45 4.29 -20.20 -0.98
C GLN A 45 5.03 -19.54 0.20
N PHE A 46 4.52 -19.73 1.40
CA PHE A 46 5.20 -19.38 2.65
C PHE A 46 5.04 -20.51 3.66
N THR A 47 5.99 -20.62 4.59
CA THR A 47 5.89 -21.54 5.74
C THR A 47 5.37 -20.76 6.94
N SER A 48 4.40 -21.31 7.66
CA SER A 48 3.86 -20.73 8.89
C SER A 48 4.34 -21.51 10.13
N GLN A 49 4.21 -20.89 11.32
CA GLN A 49 4.53 -21.53 12.60
C GLN A 49 3.44 -22.52 13.04
#